data_AF-D1BBC1-F1
#
_entry.id   AF-D1BBC1-F1
#
_cell.length_a   1.000
_cell.length_b   1.000
_cell.length_c   1.000
_cell.angle_alpha   90.00
_cell.angle_beta   90.00
_cell.angle_gamma   90.00
#
_symmetry.space_group_name_H-M   'P 1'
#
loop_
_entity.id
_entity.type
_entity.pdbx_description
1 polymer ?
#
loop_
_entity_poly.entity_id
_entity_poly.type
_entity_poly.pdbx_seq_one_letter_code
_entity_poly.pdbx_strand_id
1 'polypeptide(L)'
;MTTPTRRQPRGAARRDAIVTAAAALVLDVGPAALTHRTIAQRADVPLAATTYYFASLDDLVGAAGTLLAERWATHADGVVESLAAEVLPAGGPGGAVSDDPAVEGRAGGPSALTAERRCAVLVDAVLPAGDDRAVRGHYEHLVSAGRDEVLAAAYAAGRAGLDDAVTRLVDLLGVPAGPEVVVAVVDGAAVSALSEGRDVRVHAELLLRRLLLALEPGGEPVPRILRGGSADSAVSTHSALDEAHGA
;
A
#
# COMPACT_ATOMS: atom_id res chain seq x y z
N MET A 1 -39.26 24.82 -26.43
CA MET A 1 -38.97 24.23 -25.11
C MET A 1 -38.28 22.89 -25.33
N THR A 2 -36.96 22.85 -25.21
CA THR A 2 -36.18 21.61 -25.35
C THR A 2 -35.50 21.36 -24.01
N THR A 3 -36.05 20.45 -23.22
CA THR A 3 -35.48 20.09 -21.92
C THR A 3 -34.53 18.90 -22.09
N PRO A 4 -33.23 19.00 -21.76
CA PRO A 4 -32.32 17.86 -21.86
C PRO A 4 -32.35 16.95 -20.61
N THR A 5 -32.52 15.65 -20.90
CA THR A 5 -31.81 14.47 -20.37
C THR A 5 -31.79 14.11 -18.87
N ARG A 6 -32.81 13.35 -18.44
CA ARG A 6 -32.76 12.40 -17.28
C ARG A 6 -31.90 11.13 -17.56
N ARG A 7 -31.20 11.07 -18.70
CA ARG A 7 -30.40 9.91 -19.16
C ARG A 7 -28.97 9.90 -18.62
N GLN A 8 -28.45 11.07 -18.22
CA GLN A 8 -27.07 11.27 -17.74
C GLN A 8 -26.74 10.58 -16.40
N PRO A 9 -27.61 10.60 -15.36
CA PRO A 9 -27.28 9.99 -14.06
C PRO A 9 -27.12 8.47 -14.15
N ARG A 10 -27.98 7.81 -14.95
CA ARG A 10 -27.91 6.35 -15.17
C ARG A 10 -26.72 5.95 -16.03
N GLY A 11 -26.32 6.80 -16.97
CA GLY A 11 -25.16 6.57 -17.83
C GLY A 11 -23.84 6.66 -17.06
N ALA A 12 -23.69 7.70 -16.24
CA ALA A 12 -22.54 7.87 -15.35
C ALA A 12 -22.43 6.71 -14.35
N ALA A 13 -23.52 6.40 -13.63
CA ALA A 13 -23.53 5.29 -12.67
C ALA A 13 -23.12 3.94 -13.28
N ARG A 14 -23.52 3.66 -14.53
CA ARG A 14 -23.12 2.43 -15.21
C ARG A 14 -21.65 2.44 -15.61
N ARG A 15 -21.13 3.57 -16.10
CA ARG A 15 -19.70 3.72 -16.39
C ARG A 15 -18.89 3.49 -15.11
N ASP A 16 -19.29 4.10 -14.01
CA ASP A 16 -18.60 4.00 -12.71
C ASP A 16 -18.64 2.56 -12.16
N ALA A 17 -19.74 1.84 -12.34
CA ALA A 17 -19.83 0.42 -11.99
C ALA A 17 -18.83 -0.43 -12.79
N ILE A 18 -18.67 -0.15 -14.08
CA ILE A 18 -17.70 -0.84 -14.95
C ILE A 18 -16.27 -0.56 -14.49
N VAL A 19 -15.91 0.70 -14.22
CA VAL A 19 -14.58 1.08 -13.72
C VAL A 19 -14.32 0.44 -12.35
N THR A 20 -15.30 0.47 -11.45
CA THR A 20 -15.18 -0.13 -10.12
C THR A 20 -14.96 -1.64 -10.19
N ALA A 21 -15.65 -2.33 -11.09
CA ALA A 21 -15.46 -3.76 -11.31
C ALA A 21 -14.07 -4.07 -11.89
N ALA A 22 -13.60 -3.27 -12.85
CA ALA A 22 -12.26 -3.40 -13.41
C ALA A 22 -11.18 -3.19 -12.33
N ALA A 23 -11.28 -2.12 -11.53
CA ALA A 23 -10.35 -1.84 -10.44
C ALA A 23 -10.30 -2.98 -9.41
N ALA A 24 -11.45 -3.56 -9.08
CA ALA A 24 -11.49 -4.71 -8.17
C ALA A 24 -10.83 -5.96 -8.78
N LEU A 25 -11.04 -6.22 -10.08
CA LEU A 25 -10.37 -7.32 -10.78
C LEU A 25 -8.85 -7.14 -10.85
N VAL A 26 -8.36 -5.91 -11.04
CA VAL A 26 -6.91 -5.62 -11.01
C VAL A 26 -6.30 -6.05 -9.68
N LEU A 27 -6.94 -5.71 -8.56
CA LEU A 27 -6.47 -6.09 -7.22
C LEU A 27 -6.63 -7.59 -6.94
N ASP A 28 -7.67 -8.21 -7.48
CA ASP A 28 -8.02 -9.61 -7.24
C ASP A 28 -7.13 -10.60 -8.05
N VAL A 29 -7.04 -10.39 -9.36
CA VAL A 29 -6.47 -11.39 -10.30
C VAL A 29 -5.35 -10.82 -11.16
N GLY A 30 -4.96 -9.57 -10.92
CA GLY A 30 -3.90 -8.88 -11.65
C GLY A 30 -4.38 -8.35 -13.01
N PRO A 31 -3.67 -7.35 -13.58
CA PRO A 31 -4.06 -6.68 -14.82
C PRO A 31 -4.09 -7.61 -16.05
N ALA A 32 -3.26 -8.65 -16.08
CA ALA A 32 -3.15 -9.56 -17.23
C ALA A 32 -4.38 -10.46 -17.44
N ALA A 33 -5.21 -10.65 -16.40
CA ALA A 33 -6.40 -11.50 -16.47
C ALA A 33 -7.66 -10.73 -16.91
N LEU A 34 -7.57 -9.43 -17.17
CA LEU A 34 -8.71 -8.59 -17.53
C LEU A 34 -9.11 -8.77 -18.99
N THR A 35 -10.42 -8.84 -19.22
CA THR A 35 -11.05 -8.77 -20.53
C THR A 35 -12.36 -8.00 -20.39
N HIS A 36 -12.89 -7.46 -21.49
CA HIS A 36 -14.24 -6.86 -21.46
C HIS A 36 -15.29 -7.82 -20.90
N ARG A 37 -15.17 -9.13 -21.18
CA ARG A 37 -16.10 -10.15 -20.70
C ARG A 37 -16.02 -10.35 -19.19
N THR A 38 -14.81 -10.50 -18.65
CA THR A 38 -14.63 -10.69 -17.19
C THR A 38 -15.08 -9.46 -16.42
N ILE A 39 -14.82 -8.26 -16.95
CA ILE A 39 -15.27 -7.00 -16.35
C ILE A 39 -16.79 -6.85 -16.42
N ALA A 40 -17.41 -7.09 -17.58
CA ALA A 40 -18.86 -7.02 -17.74
C ALA A 40 -19.59 -7.96 -16.76
N GLN A 41 -19.08 -9.18 -16.61
CA GLN A 41 -19.60 -10.15 -15.65
C GLN A 41 -19.45 -9.65 -14.20
N ARG A 42 -18.29 -9.11 -13.83
CA ARG A 42 -18.04 -8.57 -12.47
C ARG A 42 -18.90 -7.35 -12.15
N ALA A 43 -19.18 -6.52 -13.15
CA ALA A 43 -20.01 -5.32 -13.03
C ALA A 43 -21.52 -5.61 -13.11
N ASP A 44 -21.92 -6.85 -13.40
CA ASP A 44 -23.30 -7.24 -13.69
C ASP A 44 -23.94 -6.39 -14.80
N VAL A 45 -23.22 -6.26 -15.93
CA VAL A 45 -23.69 -5.52 -17.11
C VAL A 45 -23.58 -6.36 -18.39
N PRO A 46 -24.37 -6.05 -19.43
CA PRO A 46 -24.18 -6.65 -20.75
C PRO A 46 -22.79 -6.33 -21.31
N LEU A 47 -22.17 -7.27 -22.02
CA LEU A 47 -20.85 -7.08 -22.67
C LEU A 47 -20.83 -5.83 -23.56
N ALA A 48 -21.90 -5.57 -24.31
CA ALA A 48 -21.99 -4.40 -25.18
C ALA A 48 -21.90 -3.05 -24.42
N ALA A 49 -22.16 -3.03 -23.10
CA ALA A 49 -22.01 -1.83 -22.29
C ALA A 49 -20.53 -1.44 -22.13
N THR A 50 -19.62 -2.40 -21.96
CA THR A 50 -18.19 -2.07 -21.77
C THR A 50 -17.61 -1.44 -23.04
N THR A 51 -17.97 -1.98 -24.21
CA THR A 51 -17.54 -1.45 -25.52
C THR A 51 -18.27 -0.16 -25.92
N TYR A 52 -19.40 0.17 -25.27
CA TYR A 52 -20.09 1.45 -25.47
C TYR A 52 -19.42 2.59 -24.69
N TYR A 53 -18.93 2.32 -23.48
CA TYR A 53 -18.31 3.34 -22.61
C TYR A 53 -16.80 3.48 -22.76
N PHE A 54 -16.11 2.45 -23.25
CA PHE A 54 -14.66 2.39 -23.41
C PHE A 54 -14.32 1.92 -24.82
N ALA A 55 -13.44 2.64 -25.51
CA ALA A 55 -13.09 2.32 -26.89
C ALA A 55 -12.13 1.12 -26.95
N SER A 56 -11.33 0.93 -25.90
CA SER A 56 -10.42 -0.20 -25.75
C SER A 56 -10.43 -0.79 -24.34
N LEU A 57 -9.79 -1.96 -24.18
CA LEU A 57 -9.50 -2.51 -22.86
C LEU A 57 -8.48 -1.63 -22.11
N ASP A 58 -7.53 -1.06 -22.83
CA ASP A 58 -6.50 -0.18 -22.24
C ASP A 58 -7.13 1.09 -21.67
N ASP A 59 -8.12 1.71 -22.33
CA ASP A 59 -8.86 2.85 -21.79
C ASP A 59 -9.56 2.50 -20.47
N LEU A 60 -10.09 1.29 -20.39
CA LEU A 60 -10.79 0.79 -19.21
C LEU A 60 -9.83 0.45 -18.07
N VAL A 61 -8.68 -0.17 -18.39
CA VAL A 61 -7.59 -0.41 -17.44
C VAL A 61 -7.00 0.91 -16.94
N GLY A 62 -6.82 1.89 -17.81
CA GLY A 62 -6.41 3.25 -17.49
C GLY A 62 -7.36 3.91 -16.48
N ALA A 63 -8.66 3.89 -16.77
CA ALA A 63 -9.69 4.42 -15.86
C ALA A 63 -9.72 3.68 -14.50
N ALA A 64 -9.53 2.36 -14.50
CA ALA A 64 -9.41 1.58 -13.28
C ALA A 64 -8.16 1.98 -12.47
N GLY A 65 -7.03 2.18 -13.14
CA GLY A 65 -5.78 2.65 -12.53
C GLY A 65 -5.92 4.03 -11.89
N THR A 66 -6.56 4.98 -12.58
CA THR A 66 -6.89 6.30 -12.00
C THR A 66 -7.71 6.16 -10.71
N LEU A 67 -8.76 5.34 -10.73
CA LEU A 67 -9.58 5.11 -9.54
C LEU A 67 -8.79 4.47 -8.39
N LEU A 68 -7.87 3.54 -8.70
CA LEU A 68 -7.01 2.92 -7.69
C LEU A 68 -6.02 3.93 -7.09
N ALA A 69 -5.43 4.80 -7.91
CA ALA A 69 -4.54 5.86 -7.45
C ALA A 69 -5.27 6.88 -6.55
N GLU A 70 -6.49 7.28 -6.93
CA GLU A 70 -7.35 8.16 -6.10
C GLU A 70 -7.70 7.53 -4.75
N ARG A 71 -8.08 6.25 -4.74
CA ARG A 71 -8.38 5.51 -3.51
C ARG A 71 -7.16 5.38 -2.60
N TRP A 72 -5.98 5.21 -3.18
CA TRP A 72 -4.74 5.11 -2.42
C TRP A 72 -4.39 6.43 -1.73
N ALA A 73 -4.45 7.56 -2.46
CA ALA A 73 -4.26 8.88 -1.86
C ALA A 73 -5.30 9.15 -0.76
N THR A 74 -6.57 8.84 -1.02
CA THR A 74 -7.66 8.98 -0.03
C THR A 74 -7.42 8.14 1.23
N HIS A 75 -6.88 6.92 1.07
CA HIS A 75 -6.52 6.06 2.20
C HIS A 75 -5.42 6.69 3.04
N ALA A 76 -4.34 7.16 2.41
CA ALA A 76 -3.25 7.82 3.12
C ALA A 76 -3.71 9.08 3.87
N ASP A 77 -4.59 9.89 3.26
CA ASP A 77 -5.24 11.02 3.93
C ASP A 77 -6.05 10.58 5.15
N GLY A 78 -6.85 9.52 5.03
CA GLY A 78 -7.62 8.97 6.15
C GLY A 78 -6.74 8.50 7.31
N VAL A 79 -5.56 7.94 7.01
CA VAL A 79 -4.57 7.57 8.03
C VAL A 79 -4.03 8.81 8.76
N VAL A 80 -3.74 9.90 8.03
CA VAL A 80 -3.34 11.19 8.63
C VAL A 80 -4.43 11.70 9.57
N GLU A 81 -5.68 11.72 9.13
CA GLU A 81 -6.81 12.20 9.93
C GLU A 81 -7.02 11.36 11.19
N SER A 82 -6.94 10.03 11.06
CA SER A 82 -7.04 9.12 12.20
C SER A 82 -5.92 9.32 13.21
N LEU A 83 -4.67 9.50 12.75
CA LEU A 83 -3.56 9.76 13.65
C LEU A 83 -3.69 11.12 14.34
N ALA A 84 -4.08 12.16 13.59
CA ALA A 84 -4.28 13.49 14.15
C ALA A 84 -5.35 13.46 15.25
N ALA A 85 -6.46 12.73 15.05
CA ALA A 85 -7.49 12.56 16.07
C ALA A 85 -7.03 11.74 17.30
N GLU A 86 -6.12 10.78 17.11
CA GLU A 86 -5.51 10.00 18.20
C GLU A 86 -4.55 10.84 19.04
N VAL A 87 -3.78 11.71 18.39
CA VAL A 87 -2.65 12.44 18.98
C VAL A 87 -3.02 13.83 19.46
N LEU A 88 -3.98 14.50 18.83
CA LEU A 88 -4.49 15.81 19.23
C LEU A 88 -5.88 15.59 19.85
N PRO A 89 -6.01 15.56 21.19
CA PRO A 89 -7.34 15.52 21.79
C PRO A 89 -8.12 16.77 21.37
N ALA A 90 -9.45 16.63 21.22
CA ALA A 90 -10.35 17.71 20.84
C ALA A 90 -10.28 18.90 21.83
N GLY A 91 -9.33 19.82 21.59
CA GLY A 91 -9.28 21.13 22.20
C GLY A 91 -10.00 22.12 21.32
N GLY A 92 -11.29 22.36 21.59
CA GLY A 92 -12.02 23.47 20.98
C GLY A 92 -11.37 24.82 21.33
N PRO A 93 -11.65 25.90 20.56
CA PRO A 93 -11.09 27.21 20.84
C PRO A 93 -11.69 27.76 22.14
N GLY A 94 -11.01 27.55 23.27
CA GLY A 94 -11.48 28.04 24.58
C GLY A 94 -10.99 27.33 25.84
N GLY A 95 -9.82 26.68 25.83
CA GLY A 95 -9.23 26.12 27.06
C GLY A 95 -8.60 27.22 27.91
N ALA A 96 -9.28 27.66 28.98
CA ALA A 96 -8.76 28.58 29.97
C ALA A 96 -7.45 28.05 30.59
N VAL A 97 -6.47 28.94 30.75
CA VAL A 97 -5.26 28.70 31.53
C VAL A 97 -5.66 28.50 32.99
N SER A 98 -5.46 27.29 33.50
CA SER A 98 -5.56 26.94 34.91
C SER A 98 -4.16 26.67 35.46
N ASP A 99 -3.68 27.51 36.38
CA ASP A 99 -2.40 27.40 37.10
C ASP A 99 -2.41 26.30 38.19
N ASP A 100 -2.75 25.05 37.83
CA ASP A 100 -2.67 23.92 38.77
C ASP A 100 -1.47 23.00 38.45
N PRO A 101 -0.42 22.96 39.30
CA PRO A 101 0.81 22.20 39.05
C PRO A 101 0.68 20.69 39.27
N ALA A 102 -0.53 20.15 39.50
CA ALA A 102 -0.75 18.72 39.78
C ALA A 102 -1.35 17.90 38.61
N VAL A 103 -1.14 18.30 37.36
CA VAL A 103 -1.57 17.52 36.17
C VAL A 103 -0.36 16.91 35.44
N GLU A 104 0.52 16.24 36.17
CA GLU A 104 1.51 15.31 35.59
C GLU A 104 0.82 13.99 35.26
N GLY A 105 0.21 13.92 34.07
CA GLY A 105 -0.49 12.70 33.63
C GLY A 105 -1.30 12.79 32.35
N ARG A 106 -1.08 13.81 31.50
CA ARG A 106 -1.69 13.84 30.16
C ARG A 106 -0.69 13.35 29.12
N ALA A 107 -0.55 12.02 29.02
CA ALA A 107 0.07 11.38 27.87
C ALA A 107 -0.89 11.53 26.68
N GLY A 108 -0.45 12.19 25.60
CA GLY A 108 -1.28 12.38 24.41
C GLY A 108 -0.67 13.39 23.45
N GLY A 109 0.60 13.19 23.11
CA GLY A 109 1.30 13.89 22.04
C GLY A 109 2.00 12.86 21.15
N PRO A 110 2.52 13.25 19.96
CA PRO A 110 3.08 12.30 19.01
C PRO A 110 4.25 11.50 19.59
N SER A 111 4.97 12.10 20.56
CA SER A 111 6.06 11.47 21.30
C SER A 111 5.62 10.31 22.20
N ALA A 112 4.34 10.20 22.57
CA ALA A 112 3.80 9.14 23.41
C ALA A 112 3.52 7.83 22.64
N LEU A 113 3.49 7.87 21.30
CA LEU A 113 3.28 6.68 20.48
C LEU A 113 4.50 5.76 20.53
N THR A 114 4.24 4.46 20.71
CA THR A 114 5.27 3.41 20.63
C THR A 114 5.89 3.35 19.24
N ALA A 115 7.13 2.88 19.15
CA ALA A 115 7.81 2.69 17.86
C ALA A 115 7.00 1.79 16.91
N GLU A 116 6.40 0.73 17.46
CA GLU A 116 5.50 -0.17 16.74
C GLU A 116 4.32 0.58 16.12
N ARG A 117 3.64 1.45 16.89
CA ARG A 117 2.48 2.19 16.38
C ARG A 117 2.89 3.20 15.30
N ARG A 118 4.04 3.87 15.47
CA ARG A 118 4.58 4.79 14.46
C ARG A 118 4.87 4.06 13.15
N CYS A 119 5.53 2.91 13.20
CA CYS A 119 5.80 2.09 12.03
C CYS A 119 4.52 1.60 11.36
N ALA A 120 3.56 1.09 12.14
CA ALA A 120 2.29 0.61 11.62
C ALA A 120 1.52 1.71 10.87
N VAL A 121 1.48 2.94 11.40
CA VAL A 121 0.81 4.08 10.74
C VAL A 121 1.50 4.46 9.43
N LEU A 122 2.83 4.53 9.41
CA LEU A 122 3.57 4.85 8.18
C LEU A 122 3.41 3.75 7.12
N VAL A 123 3.45 2.48 7.53
CA VAL A 123 3.24 1.34 6.63
C VAL A 123 1.82 1.34 6.07
N ASP A 124 0.81 1.62 6.90
CA ASP A 124 -0.59 1.69 6.47
C ASP A 124 -0.85 2.84 5.51
N ALA A 125 -0.22 4.01 5.72
CA ALA A 125 -0.35 5.13 4.79
C ALA A 125 0.33 4.88 3.45
N VAL A 126 1.52 4.26 3.45
CA VAL A 126 2.27 4.00 2.22
C VAL A 126 1.67 2.85 1.42
N LEU A 127 1.24 1.76 2.06
CA LEU A 127 0.69 0.62 1.33
C LEU A 127 -0.78 0.85 0.96
N PRO A 128 -1.26 0.27 -0.16
CA PRO A 128 -2.68 0.26 -0.43
C PRO A 128 -3.43 -0.54 0.64
N ALA A 129 -4.66 -0.09 0.94
CA ALA A 129 -5.59 -0.82 1.80
C ALA A 129 -5.89 -2.22 1.23
N GLY A 130 -6.29 -3.16 2.11
CA GLY A 130 -6.72 -4.51 1.71
C GLY A 130 -5.92 -5.60 2.40
N ASP A 131 -5.68 -6.73 1.72
CA ASP A 131 -4.81 -7.82 2.15
C ASP A 131 -3.58 -7.93 1.23
N ASP A 132 -2.69 -8.89 1.48
CA ASP A 132 -1.49 -9.09 0.67
C ASP A 132 -1.79 -9.40 -0.81
N ARG A 133 -2.98 -9.92 -1.11
CA ARG A 133 -3.44 -10.13 -2.48
C ARG A 133 -3.77 -8.79 -3.15
N ALA A 134 -4.49 -7.91 -2.48
CA ALA A 134 -4.74 -6.56 -2.97
C ALA A 134 -3.44 -5.77 -3.16
N VAL A 135 -2.49 -5.87 -2.21
CA VAL A 135 -1.17 -5.24 -2.34
C VAL A 135 -0.43 -5.80 -3.55
N ARG A 136 -0.42 -7.12 -3.75
CA ARG A 136 0.17 -7.74 -4.96
C ARG A 136 -0.41 -7.17 -6.24
N GLY A 137 -1.75 -7.16 -6.37
CA GLY A 137 -2.41 -6.63 -7.57
C GLY A 137 -2.08 -5.17 -7.82
N HIS A 138 -1.94 -4.37 -6.76
CA HIS A 138 -1.48 -2.98 -6.87
C HIS A 138 -0.06 -2.88 -7.44
N TYR A 139 0.92 -3.62 -6.91
CA TYR A 139 2.30 -3.57 -7.40
C TYR A 139 2.45 -4.12 -8.82
N GLU A 140 1.72 -5.19 -9.17
CA GLU A 140 1.68 -5.72 -10.54
C GLU A 140 1.15 -4.66 -11.53
N HIS A 141 0.14 -3.91 -11.12
CA HIS A 141 -0.42 -2.82 -11.91
C HIS A 141 0.54 -1.63 -12.00
N LEU A 142 1.13 -1.20 -10.89
CA LEU A 142 2.09 -0.09 -10.82
C LEU A 142 3.29 -0.34 -11.74
N VAL A 143 3.89 -1.52 -11.69
CA VAL A 143 5.02 -1.87 -12.58
C VAL A 143 4.57 -1.94 -14.04
N SER A 144 3.33 -2.34 -14.29
CA SER A 144 2.79 -2.39 -15.64
C SER A 144 2.46 -1.02 -16.22
N ALA A 145 2.14 -0.04 -15.37
CA ALA A 145 1.83 1.34 -15.77
C ALA A 145 2.96 2.01 -16.56
N GLY A 146 4.23 1.67 -16.27
CA GLY A 146 5.38 2.24 -17.01
C GLY A 146 5.42 1.92 -18.51
N ARG A 147 4.51 1.08 -19.01
CA ARG A 147 4.36 0.77 -20.44
C ARG A 147 3.32 1.65 -21.15
N ASP A 148 2.57 2.46 -20.41
CA ASP A 148 1.50 3.33 -20.92
C ASP A 148 1.66 4.74 -20.30
N GLU A 149 1.94 5.75 -21.14
CA GLU A 149 2.21 7.11 -20.67
C GLU A 149 1.01 7.76 -19.97
N VAL A 150 -0.22 7.44 -20.39
CA VAL A 150 -1.44 8.01 -19.81
C VAL A 150 -1.66 7.43 -18.41
N LEU A 151 -1.50 6.12 -18.27
CA LEU A 151 -1.60 5.45 -16.98
C LEU A 151 -0.46 5.86 -16.05
N ALA A 152 0.77 5.99 -16.56
CA ALA A 152 1.91 6.50 -15.79
C ALA A 152 1.65 7.93 -15.27
N ALA A 153 1.08 8.82 -16.10
CA ALA A 153 0.71 10.17 -15.69
C ALA A 153 -0.39 10.18 -14.62
N ALA A 154 -1.40 9.32 -14.74
CA ALA A 154 -2.45 9.17 -13.72
C ALA A 154 -1.87 8.71 -12.37
N TYR A 155 -0.94 7.76 -12.40
CA TYR A 155 -0.23 7.31 -11.20
C TYR A 155 0.64 8.41 -10.59
N ALA A 156 1.38 9.17 -11.42
CA ALA A 156 2.18 10.29 -10.95
C ALA A 156 1.33 11.37 -10.28
N ALA A 157 0.14 11.67 -10.83
CA ALA A 157 -0.80 12.62 -10.22
C ALA A 157 -1.34 12.13 -8.88
N GLY A 158 -1.72 10.85 -8.78
CA GLY A 158 -2.14 10.25 -7.51
C GLY A 158 -1.02 10.18 -6.46
N ARG A 159 0.22 10.01 -6.92
CA ARG A 159 1.40 9.92 -6.05
C ARG A 159 1.68 11.21 -5.29
N ALA A 160 1.38 12.37 -5.87
CA ALA A 160 1.53 13.65 -5.19
C ALA A 160 0.70 13.70 -3.88
N GLY A 161 -0.54 13.20 -3.91
CA GLY A 161 -1.38 13.13 -2.70
C GLY A 161 -0.83 12.18 -1.64
N LEU A 162 -0.27 11.04 -2.06
CA LEU A 162 0.42 10.14 -1.14
C LEU A 162 1.65 10.81 -0.51
N ASP A 163 2.50 11.44 -1.32
CA ASP A 163 3.73 12.06 -0.86
C ASP A 163 3.42 13.19 0.15
N ASP A 164 2.34 13.96 -0.07
CA ASP A 164 1.85 14.97 0.87
C ASP A 164 1.33 14.36 2.19
N ALA A 165 0.62 13.23 2.12
CA ALA A 165 0.16 12.52 3.31
C ALA A 165 1.33 11.94 4.12
N VAL A 166 2.29 11.28 3.46
CA VAL A 166 3.47 10.70 4.12
C VAL A 166 4.36 11.79 4.72
N THR A 167 4.53 12.93 4.04
CA THR A 167 5.25 14.10 4.58
C THR A 167 4.64 14.57 5.90
N ARG A 168 3.31 14.75 5.94
CA ARG A 168 2.60 15.14 7.17
C ARG A 168 2.75 14.12 8.29
N LEU A 169 2.73 12.82 7.99
CA LEU A 169 2.94 11.77 8.99
C LEU A 169 4.38 11.78 9.54
N VAL A 170 5.37 11.90 8.66
CA VAL A 170 6.80 12.00 9.04
C VAL A 170 7.03 13.19 9.96
N ASP A 171 6.49 14.35 9.61
CA ASP A 171 6.57 15.57 10.42
C ASP A 171 5.87 15.41 11.76
N LEU A 172 4.63 14.90 11.76
CA LEU A 172 3.83 14.71 12.97
C LEU A 172 4.50 13.72 13.94
N LEU A 173 5.09 12.65 13.43
CA LEU A 173 5.73 11.59 14.22
C LEU A 173 7.19 11.91 14.60
N GLY A 174 7.77 12.98 14.06
CA GLY A 174 9.17 13.35 14.28
C GLY A 174 10.14 12.27 13.79
N VAL A 175 9.87 11.68 12.63
CA VAL A 175 10.69 10.60 12.05
C VAL A 175 12.02 11.19 11.53
N PRO A 176 13.20 10.66 11.93
CA PRO A 176 14.50 11.19 11.54
C PRO A 176 14.93 10.76 10.11
N ALA A 177 13.98 10.64 9.19
CA ALA A 177 14.20 10.26 7.79
C ALA A 177 13.25 11.04 6.89
N GLY A 178 13.71 11.40 5.69
CA GLY A 178 12.85 12.05 4.69
C GLY A 178 11.70 11.11 4.26
N PRO A 179 10.53 11.67 3.87
CA PRO A 179 9.38 10.87 3.46
C PRO A 179 9.69 9.93 2.30
N GLU A 180 10.56 10.33 1.36
CA GLU A 180 10.96 9.51 0.22
C GLU A 180 11.74 8.25 0.67
N VAL A 181 12.53 8.36 1.74
CA VAL A 181 13.27 7.22 2.31
C VAL A 181 12.30 6.26 3.00
N VAL A 182 11.30 6.78 3.73
CA VAL A 182 10.25 5.95 4.34
C VAL A 182 9.50 5.18 3.27
N VAL A 183 9.06 5.85 2.20
CA VAL A 183 8.36 5.16 1.11
C VAL A 183 9.26 4.13 0.44
N ALA A 184 10.52 4.45 0.14
CA ALA A 184 11.44 3.51 -0.49
C ALA A 184 11.67 2.24 0.36
N VAL A 185 11.75 2.38 1.69
CA VAL A 185 11.90 1.23 2.60
C VAL A 185 10.64 0.38 2.62
N VAL A 186 9.46 1.00 2.69
CA VAL A 186 8.18 0.27 2.69
C VAL A 186 7.95 -0.42 1.34
N ASP A 187 8.21 0.26 0.22
CA ASP A 187 8.11 -0.30 -1.12
C ASP A 187 9.07 -1.49 -1.31
N GLY A 188 10.33 -1.33 -0.89
CA GLY A 188 11.31 -2.43 -0.92
C GLY A 188 10.92 -3.61 -0.03
N ALA A 189 10.32 -3.33 1.13
CA ALA A 189 9.79 -4.34 2.02
C ALA A 189 8.61 -5.10 1.38
N ALA A 190 7.69 -4.39 0.74
CA ALA A 190 6.55 -4.99 0.05
C ALA A 190 6.99 -5.92 -1.08
N VAL A 191 7.89 -5.44 -1.95
CA VAL A 191 8.42 -6.25 -3.06
C VAL A 191 9.14 -7.50 -2.53
N SER A 192 9.97 -7.36 -1.50
CA SER A 192 10.68 -8.51 -0.91
C SER A 192 9.74 -9.48 -0.17
N ALA A 193 8.69 -8.99 0.49
CA ALA A 193 7.72 -9.85 1.17
C ALA A 193 6.87 -10.64 0.17
N LEU A 194 6.35 -9.97 -0.86
CA LEU A 194 5.54 -10.56 -1.92
C LEU A 194 6.28 -11.66 -2.70
N SER A 195 7.58 -11.43 -2.97
CA SER A 195 8.44 -12.38 -3.69
C SER A 195 8.88 -13.57 -2.86
N GLU A 196 8.89 -13.45 -1.53
CA GLU A 196 9.33 -14.50 -0.60
C GLU A 196 8.17 -15.18 0.14
N GLY A 197 6.92 -14.82 -0.18
CA GLY A 197 5.72 -15.39 0.44
C GLY A 197 5.57 -15.02 1.93
N ARG A 198 6.03 -13.83 2.32
CA ARG A 198 5.94 -13.30 3.68
C ARG A 198 4.77 -12.32 3.79
N ASP A 199 4.27 -12.13 5.01
CA ASP A 199 3.29 -11.08 5.31
C ASP A 199 3.89 -9.70 5.01
N VAL A 200 3.19 -8.93 4.17
CA VAL A 200 3.71 -7.66 3.66
C VAL A 200 3.83 -6.60 4.75
N ARG A 201 2.79 -6.40 5.56
CA ARG A 201 2.77 -5.34 6.56
C ARG A 201 3.75 -5.64 7.69
N VAL A 202 3.74 -6.87 8.19
CA VAL A 202 4.67 -7.32 9.23
C VAL A 202 6.12 -7.14 8.76
N HIS A 203 6.42 -7.47 7.50
CA HIS A 203 7.77 -7.30 7.00
C HIS A 203 8.17 -5.83 6.82
N ALA A 204 7.25 -4.99 6.33
CA ALA A 204 7.46 -3.56 6.19
C ALA A 204 7.68 -2.86 7.54
N GLU A 205 6.84 -3.16 8.54
CA GLU A 205 7.00 -2.63 9.91
C GLU A 205 8.35 -3.04 10.51
N LEU A 206 8.77 -4.29 10.31
CA LEU A 206 10.07 -4.78 10.78
C LEU A 206 11.24 -4.00 10.16
N LEU A 207 11.24 -3.81 8.84
CA LEU A 207 12.32 -3.09 8.15
C LEU A 207 12.33 -1.60 8.48
N LEU A 208 11.15 -0.98 8.57
CA LEU A 208 11.03 0.41 8.96
C LEU A 208 11.53 0.62 10.41
N ARG A 209 11.15 -0.25 11.36
CA ARG A 209 11.64 -0.17 12.73
C ARG A 209 13.18 -0.29 12.80
N ARG A 210 13.78 -1.16 11.98
CA ARG A 210 15.24 -1.28 11.89
C ARG A 210 15.90 -0.03 11.33
N LEU A 211 15.31 0.58 10.31
CA LEU A 211 15.79 1.86 9.79
C LEU A 211 15.78 2.92 10.90
N LEU A 212 14.66 3.09 11.59
CA LEU A 212 14.54 4.10 12.65
C LEU A 212 15.56 3.87 13.77
N LEU A 213 15.72 2.63 14.24
CA LEU A 213 16.73 2.27 15.24
C LEU A 213 18.17 2.56 14.78
N ALA A 214 18.47 2.36 13.49
CA ALA A 214 19.80 2.62 12.94
C ALA A 214 20.11 4.13 12.81
N LEU A 215 19.07 4.98 12.78
CA LEU A 215 19.20 6.43 12.70
C LEU A 215 19.24 7.11 14.07
N GLU A 216 18.90 6.40 15.15
CA GLU A 216 19.03 6.91 16.52
C GLU A 216 20.51 7.20 16.85
N PRO A 217 20.83 8.38 17.44
CA PRO A 217 22.19 8.74 17.77
C PRO A 217 22.80 7.75 18.78
N GLY A 218 23.85 7.03 18.36
CA GLY A 218 24.52 6.01 19.16
C GLY A 218 24.02 4.57 18.95
N GLY A 219 23.17 4.32 17.95
CA GLY A 219 22.70 2.98 17.61
C GLY A 219 23.84 2.03 17.23
N GLU A 220 23.93 0.89 17.91
CA GLU A 220 24.77 -0.22 17.45
C GLU A 220 24.30 -0.68 16.06
N PRO A 221 25.23 -1.08 15.16
CA PRO A 221 24.86 -1.56 13.84
C PRO A 221 23.87 -2.73 13.95
N VAL A 222 22.70 -2.58 13.34
CA VAL A 222 21.65 -3.61 13.34
C VAL A 222 22.24 -4.92 12.80
N PRO A 223 22.19 -6.03 13.56
CA PRO A 223 22.80 -7.28 13.14
C PRO A 223 22.20 -7.76 11.81
N ARG A 224 23.09 -8.13 10.87
CA ARG A 224 22.70 -8.66 9.55
C ARG A 224 21.90 -9.94 9.75
N ILE A 225 20.73 -10.06 9.11
CA ILE A 225 20.12 -11.37 8.91
C ILE A 225 20.99 -12.11 7.90
N LEU A 226 21.88 -12.97 8.38
CA LEU A 226 22.40 -14.05 7.55
C LEU A 226 21.20 -14.94 7.23
N ARG A 227 20.81 -15.05 5.96
CA ARG A 227 19.82 -16.04 5.53
C ARG A 227 20.32 -17.41 5.97
N GLY A 228 19.68 -17.99 6.98
CA GLY A 228 19.96 -19.34 7.43
C GLY A 228 19.60 -20.34 6.33
N GLY A 229 20.62 -21.11 5.94
CA GLY A 229 20.60 -22.42 5.29
C GLY A 229 19.35 -22.83 4.51
N SER A 230 19.53 -23.04 3.21
CA SER A 230 18.66 -23.93 2.44
C SER A 230 18.51 -25.27 3.16
N ALA A 231 17.28 -25.79 3.12
CA ALA A 231 16.89 -27.13 3.52
C ALA A 231 17.54 -28.19 2.60
N ASP A 232 18.87 -28.34 2.68
CA ASP A 232 19.62 -29.33 1.90
C ASP A 232 20.78 -29.90 2.73
N SER A 233 20.42 -30.70 3.74
CA SER A 233 21.33 -31.68 4.34
C SER A 233 20.54 -32.82 4.99
N ALA A 234 19.84 -33.57 4.15
CA ALA A 234 19.36 -34.91 4.52
C ALA A 234 19.49 -35.88 3.35
N VAL A 235 20.66 -35.91 2.70
CA VAL A 235 21.07 -37.05 1.88
C VAL A 235 22.53 -37.36 2.17
N SER A 236 22.75 -38.24 3.16
CA SER A 236 23.75 -39.31 3.09
C SER A 236 23.77 -40.09 4.39
N THR A 237 23.33 -41.34 4.34
CA THR A 237 23.98 -42.48 5.02
C THR A 237 23.27 -43.79 4.65
N HIS A 238 23.54 -44.32 3.45
CA HIS A 238 23.81 -45.75 3.27
C HIS A 238 24.25 -46.05 1.83
N SER A 239 25.55 -46.09 1.59
CA SER A 239 26.18 -47.13 0.77
C SER A 239 27.69 -46.99 0.92
N ALA A 240 28.25 -47.82 1.80
CA ALA A 240 29.67 -48.13 1.79
C ALA A 240 29.79 -49.64 1.67
N LEU A 241 30.80 -50.06 0.91
CA LEU A 241 31.34 -51.41 0.75
C LEU A 241 30.77 -52.23 -0.43
N ASP A 242 31.14 -51.81 -1.64
CA ASP A 242 31.59 -52.78 -2.64
C ASP A 242 32.83 -52.23 -3.35
N GLU A 243 34.01 -52.63 -2.88
CA GLU A 243 35.25 -52.75 -3.67
C GLU A 243 36.36 -53.35 -2.79
N ALA A 244 36.39 -54.69 -2.74
CA ALA A 244 37.60 -55.44 -2.47
C ALA A 244 37.97 -56.19 -3.75
N HIS A 245 38.87 -55.60 -4.54
CA HIS A 245 39.55 -56.27 -5.64
C HIS A 245 40.87 -56.87 -5.14
N GLY A 246 41.03 -58.18 -5.34
CA GLY A 246 42.29 -58.77 -5.81
C GLY A 246 43.32 -59.24 -4.76
N ALA A 247 43.23 -60.52 -4.40
CA ALA A 247 44.34 -61.50 -4.42
C ALA A 247 43.78 -62.92 -4.31
#